data_AF-A0A1L8WRM4-F1
#
_entry.id   AF-A0A1L8WRM4-F1
#
_cell.length_a   1.000
_cell.length_b   1.000
_cell.length_c   1.000
_cell.angle_alpha   90.00
_cell.angle_beta   90.00
_cell.angle_gamma   90.00
#
_symmetry.space_group_name_H-M   'P 1'
#
loop_
_entity.id
_entity.type
_entity.pdbx_description
1 polymer ?
#
loop_
_entity_poly.entity_id
_entity_poly.type
_entity_poly.pdbx_seq_one_letter_code
_entity_poly.pdbx_strand_id
1 'polypeptide(L)' 'MYKDFRLALKRAGLLTRDARMVERKKPGLKKARKASQFSKR' A
#
# COMPACT_ATOMS: atom_id res chain seq x y z
N MET A 1 -31.96 7.76 -21.34
CA MET A 1 -32.07 6.72 -20.29
C MET A 1 -30.67 6.14 -20.07
N TYR A 2 -29.94 6.62 -19.07
CA TYR A 2 -28.60 6.10 -18.75
C TYR A 2 -28.73 4.91 -17.80
N LYS A 3 -28.09 3.79 -18.13
CA LYS A 3 -28.01 2.64 -17.23
C LYS A 3 -27.07 2.97 -16.07
N ASP A 4 -27.55 2.78 -14.85
CA ASP A 4 -26.75 2.99 -13.65
C ASP A 4 -25.85 1.78 -13.37
N PHE A 5 -24.68 1.77 -13.99
CA PHE A 5 -23.65 0.75 -13.78
C PHE A 5 -22.80 1.01 -12.54
N ARG A 6 -23.05 2.11 -11.80
CA ARG A 6 -22.23 2.51 -10.66
C ARG A 6 -22.17 1.42 -9.59
N LEU A 7 -23.29 0.74 -9.33
CA LEU A 7 -23.35 -0.33 -8.34
C LEU A 7 -22.52 -1.56 -8.76
N ALA A 8 -22.61 -1.97 -10.02
CA ALA A 8 -21.87 -3.10 -10.55
C ALA A 8 -20.35 -2.82 -10.53
N LEU A 9 -19.94 -1.64 -10.97
CA LEU A 9 -18.53 -1.22 -10.98
C LEU A 9 -17.96 -1.04 -9.57
N LYS A 10 -18.75 -0.53 -8.62
CA LYS A 10 -18.34 -0.41 -7.21
C LYS A 10 -18.15 -1.78 -6.56
N ARG A 11 -19.06 -2.72 -6.80
CA ARG A 11 -18.93 -4.11 -6.31
C ARG A 11 -17.72 -4.82 -6.91
N ALA A 12 -17.42 -4.55 -8.18
CA ALA A 12 -16.24 -5.10 -8.85
C ALA A 12 -14.91 -4.42 -8.46
N GLY A 13 -14.92 -3.36 -7.64
CA GLY A 13 -13.72 -2.66 -7.19
C GLY A 13 -13.04 -1.78 -8.25
N LEU A 14 -13.69 -1.54 -9.39
CA LEU A 14 -13.10 -0.82 -10.54
C LEU A 14 -13.10 0.71 -10.38
N LEU A 15 -13.75 1.23 -9.34
CA LEU A 15 -13.85 2.67 -9.08
C LEU A 15 -12.82 3.17 -8.04
N THR A 16 -12.09 2.26 -7.39
CA THR A 16 -11.11 2.60 -6.36
C THR A 16 -9.68 2.54 -6.91
N ARG A 17 -8.87 3.56 -6.62
CA ARG A 17 -7.44 3.54 -6.88
C ARG A 17 -6.72 2.81 -5.76
N ASP A 18 -5.73 1.99 -6.10
CA ASP A 18 -4.78 1.48 -5.10
C ASP A 18 -3.91 2.63 -4.57
N ALA A 19 -4.03 2.89 -3.26
CA ALA A 19 -3.30 3.95 -2.58
C ALA A 19 -1.91 3.50 -2.09
N ARG A 20 -1.56 2.21 -2.22
CA ARG A 20 -0.29 1.68 -1.73
C ARG A 20 0.89 2.36 -2.42
N MET A 21 1.90 2.67 -1.63
CA MET A 21 3.15 3.26 -2.08
C MET A 21 4.31 2.60 -1.33
N VAL A 22 5.48 2.52 -1.98
CA VAL A 22 6.69 1.98 -1.35
C VAL A 22 7.10 2.88 -0.18
N GLU A 23 7.26 2.29 1.00
CA GLU A 23 7.79 3.01 2.15
C GLU A 23 9.25 3.41 1.92
N ARG A 24 9.60 4.65 2.27
CA ARG A 24 10.99 5.11 2.18
C ARG A 24 11.91 4.36 3.15
N LYS A 25 13.20 4.35 2.84
CA LYS A 25 14.25 3.94 3.80
C LYS A 25 14.27 4.92 4.98
N LYS A 26 14.25 4.37 6.20
CA LYS A 26 14.41 5.16 7.44
C LYS A 26 15.89 5.23 7.82
N PRO A 27 16.39 6.38 8.30
CA PRO A 27 17.77 6.51 8.76
C PRO A 27 18.03 5.54 9.93
N GLY A 28 19.24 4.98 10.00
CA GLY A 28 19.59 3.95 10.98
C GLY A 28 19.09 2.53 10.67
N LEU A 29 18.17 2.37 9.71
CA LEU A 29 17.70 1.05 9.26
C LEU A 29 18.31 0.65 7.91
N LYS A 30 18.47 -0.66 7.71
CA LYS A 30 18.94 -1.24 6.44
C LYS A 30 17.89 -1.09 5.33
N LYS A 31 16.59 -1.09 5.67
CA LYS A 31 15.44 -0.87 4.76
C LYS A 31 14.35 -0.07 5.48
N ALA A 32 13.16 0.09 4.90
CA ALA A 32 12.03 0.78 5.51
C ALA A 32 11.73 0.34 6.96
N ARG A 33 11.86 -0.97 7.24
CA ARG A 33 11.60 -1.56 8.58
C ARG A 33 12.70 -2.50 9.09
N LYS A 34 13.73 -2.83 8.28
CA LYS A 34 14.76 -3.83 8.65
C LYS A 34 15.87 -3.19 9.49
N ALA A 35 15.98 -3.56 10.75
CA ALA A 35 17.10 -3.19 11.63
C ALA A 35 18.36 -4.02 11.33
N SER A 36 19.53 -3.52 11.77
CA SER A 36 20.73 -4.34 11.92
C SER A 36 20.51 -5.38 13.03
N GLN A 37 21.15 -6.54 12.91
CA GLN A 37 21.21 -7.49 14.01
C GLN A 37 22.09 -6.88 15.10
N PHE A 38 21.59 -6.88 16.33
CA PHE A 38 22.35 -6.46 17.49
C PHE A 38 23.07 -7.68 18.10
N SER A 39 24.40 -7.62 18.19
CA SER A 39 25.19 -8.58 18.97
C SER A 39 25.53 -7.94 20.31
N LYS A 40 24.98 -8.49 21.41
CA LYS A 40 25.50 -8.19 22.75
C LYS A 40 26.89 -8.84 22.91
N ARG A 41 27.70 -8.27 23.80
CA ARG A 41 28.98 -8.86 24.22
C ARG A 41 28.74 -10.15 24.99
#